data_AF-A0A2V7TYF1-F1
#
_entry.id   AF-A0A2V7TYF1-F1
#
_cell.length_a   1.000
_cell.length_b   1.000
_cell.length_c   1.000
_cell.angle_alpha   90.00
_cell.angle_beta   90.00
_cell.angle_gamma   90.00
#
_symmetry.space_group_name_H-M   'P 1'
#
loop_
_entity.id
_entity.type
_entity.pdbx_description
1 polymer ?
#
loop_
_entity_poly.entity_id
_entity_poly.type
_entity_poly.pdbx_seq_one_letter_code
_entity_poly.pdbx_strand_id
1 'polypeptide(L)'
;MAMNNVYYRFRHIVGKPSYAEKPARLRMNRLVQPAGSKVDFELYALAINGCEACVQAHERTVLEGGLTEDHVHDAVRIAATVNAAAVALEMAEQPTEVTV
;
A
#
# COMPACT_ATOMS: atom_id res chain seq x y z
N MET A 1 -5.61 0.71 -1.73
CA MET A 1 -4.35 1.13 -2.39
C MET A 1 -3.97 0.35 -3.64
N ALA A 2 -4.53 -0.84 -3.91
CA ALA A 2 -4.19 -1.67 -5.07
C ALA A 2 -4.01 -0.92 -6.41
N MET A 3 -5.00 -0.14 -6.84
CA MET A 3 -4.93 0.64 -8.09
C MET A 3 -3.75 1.62 -8.12
N ASN A 4 -3.58 2.40 -7.04
CA ASN A 4 -2.54 3.42 -6.95
C ASN A 4 -1.15 2.79 -6.92
N ASN A 5 -0.98 1.68 -6.21
CA ASN A 5 0.29 0.97 -6.13
C ASN A 5 0.75 0.46 -7.48
N VAL A 6 -0.14 -0.03 -8.34
CA VAL A 6 0.25 -0.46 -9.69
C VAL A 6 0.67 0.74 -10.53
N TYR A 7 -0.16 1.78 -10.60
CA TYR A 7 0.06 2.91 -11.51
C TYR A 7 1.27 3.75 -11.12
N TYR A 8 1.37 4.16 -9.86
CA TYR A 8 2.45 5.04 -9.40
C TYR A 8 3.77 4.28 -9.27
N ARG A 9 3.77 3.01 -8.84
CA ARG A 9 5.00 2.20 -8.82
C ARG A 9 5.60 2.04 -10.20
N PHE A 10 4.77 1.76 -11.22
CA PHE A 10 5.22 1.71 -12.61
C PHE A 10 5.93 3.01 -13.01
N ARG A 11 5.32 4.16 -12.74
CA ARG A 11 5.90 5.47 -13.09
C ARG A 11 7.23 5.71 -12.41
N HIS A 12 7.34 5.43 -11.12
CA HIS A 12 8.56 5.64 -10.36
C HIS A 12 9.68 4.69 -10.81
N ILE A 13 9.38 3.40 -11.05
CA ILE A 13 10.37 2.43 -11.54
C ILE A 13 10.88 2.82 -12.93
N VAL A 14 10.00 3.25 -13.83
CA VAL A 14 10.39 3.59 -15.20
C VAL A 14 11.16 4.91 -15.27
N GLY A 15 10.83 5.89 -14.42
CA GLY A 15 11.58 7.15 -14.30
C GLY A 15 11.57 8.05 -15.54
N LYS A 16 10.74 7.77 -16.56
CA LYS A 16 10.70 8.57 -17.80
C LYS A 16 9.74 9.77 -17.67
N PRO A 17 10.17 10.99 -18.04
CA PRO A 17 9.31 12.19 -18.01
C PRO A 17 8.01 12.04 -18.79
N SER A 18 8.06 11.37 -19.94
CA SER A 18 6.89 11.15 -20.81
C SER A 18 5.77 10.37 -20.13
N TYR A 19 6.09 9.50 -19.17
CA TYR A 19 5.07 8.84 -18.36
C TYR A 19 4.62 9.71 -17.20
N ALA A 20 5.46 10.56 -16.61
CA ALA A 20 5.11 11.44 -15.49
C ALA A 20 4.16 12.58 -15.90
N GLU A 21 4.35 13.15 -17.09
CA GLU A 21 3.55 14.26 -17.64
C GLU A 21 2.12 13.87 -18.00
N LYS A 22 1.84 12.56 -18.18
CA LYS A 22 0.49 12.10 -18.49
C LYS A 22 -0.45 12.34 -17.29
N PRO A 23 -1.73 12.66 -17.48
CA PRO A 23 -2.67 12.66 -16.36
C PRO A 23 -3.01 11.21 -15.97
N ALA A 24 -3.12 10.92 -14.67
CA ALA A 24 -3.46 9.57 -14.19
C ALA A 24 -4.86 9.14 -14.65
N ARG A 25 -5.84 10.06 -14.65
CA ARG A 25 -7.26 9.80 -14.97
C ARG A 25 -7.87 8.63 -14.17
N LEU A 26 -7.39 8.43 -12.94
CA LEU A 26 -7.90 7.46 -11.99
C LEU A 26 -8.72 8.18 -10.91
N ARG A 27 -9.92 7.66 -10.60
CA ARG A 27 -10.79 8.28 -9.62
C ARG A 27 -10.32 7.96 -8.21
N MET A 28 -9.85 8.98 -7.49
CA MET A 28 -9.19 8.84 -6.18
C MET A 28 -9.93 9.57 -5.05
N ASN A 29 -11.24 9.87 -5.22
CA ASN A 29 -12.01 10.68 -4.27
C ASN A 29 -11.93 10.20 -2.82
N ARG A 30 -11.84 8.87 -2.61
CA ARG A 30 -11.79 8.27 -1.27
C ARG A 30 -10.48 8.49 -0.53
N LEU A 31 -9.39 8.84 -1.25
CA LEU A 31 -8.15 9.29 -0.61
C LEU A 31 -8.30 10.69 -0.01
N VAL A 32 -8.98 11.60 -0.72
CA VAL A 32 -9.16 12.98 -0.26
C VAL A 32 -10.23 13.06 0.82
N GLN A 33 -11.33 12.34 0.63
CA GLN A 33 -12.47 12.31 1.54
C GLN A 33 -12.69 10.89 2.04
N PRO A 34 -11.90 10.45 3.05
CA PRO A 34 -12.19 9.20 3.69
C PRO A 34 -13.48 9.29 4.50
N ALA A 35 -14.21 8.18 4.64
CA ALA A 35 -15.44 8.11 5.43
C ALA A 35 -15.17 8.03 6.95
N GLY A 36 -13.90 7.92 7.33
CA GLY A 36 -13.46 7.90 8.73
C GLY A 36 -12.25 8.82 8.91
N SER A 37 -11.49 8.59 9.98
CA SER A 37 -10.25 9.33 10.25
C SER A 37 -9.31 9.31 9.04
N LYS A 38 -8.83 10.50 8.67
CA LYS A 38 -7.82 10.65 7.63
C LYS A 38 -6.51 10.00 8.05
N VAL A 39 -6.10 10.18 9.31
CA VAL A 39 -4.87 9.61 9.85
C VAL A 39 -4.91 8.08 9.80
N ASP A 40 -6.04 7.47 10.20
CA ASP A 40 -6.20 6.01 10.15
C ASP A 40 -6.17 5.50 8.70
N PHE A 41 -6.85 6.20 7.79
CA PHE A 41 -6.82 5.85 6.38
C PHE A 41 -5.41 5.88 5.80
N GLU A 42 -4.62 6.91 6.15
CA GLU A 42 -3.23 7.05 5.72
C GLU A 42 -2.33 5.97 6.33
N LEU A 43 -2.53 5.60 7.60
CA LEU A 43 -1.80 4.51 8.26
C LEU A 43 -2.09 3.16 7.58
N TYR A 44 -3.35 2.87 7.27
CA TYR A 44 -3.71 1.64 6.57
C TYR A 44 -3.18 1.63 5.14
N ALA A 45 -3.25 2.77 4.44
CA ALA A 45 -2.73 2.91 3.10
C ALA A 45 -1.21 2.66 3.07
N LEU A 46 -0.47 3.27 4.00
CA LEU A 46 0.96 3.05 4.21
C LEU A 46 1.28 1.57 4.39
N ALA A 47 0.61 0.89 5.33
CA ALA A 47 0.96 -0.47 5.73
C ALA A 47 0.83 -1.51 4.60
N ILE A 48 -0.04 -1.25 3.61
CA ILE A 48 -0.24 -2.13 2.44
C ILE A 48 0.42 -1.59 1.15
N ASN A 49 1.18 -0.50 1.23
CA ASN A 49 1.81 0.11 0.06
C ASN A 49 3.10 -0.60 -0.34
N GLY A 50 3.28 -0.71 -1.67
CA GLY A 50 4.46 -1.36 -2.27
C GLY A 50 5.27 -0.42 -3.16
N CYS A 51 5.20 0.89 -2.93
CA CYS A 51 5.87 1.91 -3.72
C CYS A 51 6.59 2.90 -2.80
N GLU A 52 7.90 3.08 -2.99
CA GLU A 52 8.76 3.93 -2.16
C GLU A 52 8.18 5.34 -1.95
N ALA A 53 7.93 6.08 -3.04
CA ALA A 53 7.42 7.44 -2.96
C ALA A 53 6.04 7.54 -2.27
N CYS A 54 5.20 6.51 -2.41
CA CYS A 54 3.91 6.48 -1.73
C CYS A 54 4.11 6.25 -0.23
N VAL A 55 4.96 5.29 0.17
CA VAL A 55 5.27 5.03 1.58
C VAL A 55 5.81 6.30 2.25
N GLN A 56 6.76 7.01 1.63
CA GLN A 56 7.28 8.27 2.16
C GLN A 56 6.18 9.35 2.31
N ALA A 57 5.28 9.47 1.32
CA ALA A 57 4.21 10.47 1.38
C ALA A 57 3.17 10.16 2.48
N HIS A 58 2.79 8.90 2.63
CA HIS A 58 1.85 8.47 3.65
C HIS A 58 2.46 8.53 5.06
N GLU A 59 3.74 8.17 5.21
CA GLU A 59 4.48 8.24 6.48
C GLU A 59 4.51 9.67 7.03
N ARG A 60 4.93 10.63 6.19
CA ARG A 60 4.90 12.04 6.56
C ARG A 60 3.50 12.49 6.99
N THR A 61 2.47 12.09 6.26
CA THR A 61 1.09 12.48 6.55
C THR A 61 0.60 11.93 7.90
N VAL A 62 0.97 10.71 8.28
CA VAL A 62 0.57 10.15 9.57
C VAL A 62 1.35 10.73 10.75
N LEU A 63 2.63 11.07 10.56
CA LEU A 63 3.43 11.77 11.56
C LEU A 63 2.91 13.19 11.80
N GLU A 64 2.58 13.93 10.73
CA GLU A 64 1.91 15.24 10.81
C GLU A 64 0.53 15.12 11.49
N GLY A 65 -0.13 13.97 11.33
CA GLY A 65 -1.38 13.61 12.01
C GLY A 65 -1.24 13.23 13.48
N GLY A 66 -0.03 13.25 14.04
CA GLY A 66 0.24 12.98 15.45
C GLY A 66 0.55 11.51 15.79
N LEU A 67 0.71 10.64 14.79
CA LEU A 67 1.28 9.31 15.03
C LEU A 67 2.80 9.37 15.16
N THR A 68 3.39 8.30 15.66
CA THR A 68 4.83 8.15 15.87
C THR A 68 5.38 7.10 14.90
N GLU A 69 6.71 7.08 14.75
CA GLU A 69 7.40 6.03 14.00
C GLU A 69 7.11 4.63 14.59
N ASP A 70 6.93 4.51 15.91
CA ASP A 70 6.55 3.25 16.56
C ASP A 70 5.16 2.76 16.07
N HIS A 71 4.18 3.66 15.98
CA HIS A 71 2.85 3.32 15.42
C HIS A 71 2.95 2.85 13.96
N VAL A 72 3.81 3.50 13.17
CA VAL A 72 4.06 3.11 11.77
C VAL A 72 4.70 1.72 11.70
N HIS A 73 5.73 1.49 12.50
CA HIS A 73 6.44 0.23 12.56
C HIS A 73 5.51 -0.93 12.95
N ASP A 74 4.67 -0.73 13.97
CA ASP A 74 3.70 -1.73 14.40
C ASP A 74 2.63 -2.01 13.33
N ALA A 75 2.14 -0.97 12.63
CA ALA A 75 1.20 -1.15 11.52
C ALA A 75 1.80 -2.00 10.39
N VAL A 76 3.06 -1.75 10.03
CA VAL A 76 3.77 -2.52 8.99
C VAL A 76 4.02 -3.96 9.45
N ARG A 77 4.37 -4.18 10.72
CA ARG A 77 4.52 -5.54 11.29
C ARG A 77 3.23 -6.34 11.18
N ILE A 78 2.10 -5.73 11.56
CA ILE A 78 0.77 -6.36 11.44
C ILE A 78 0.49 -6.71 9.97
N ALA A 79 0.68 -5.77 9.04
CA ALA A 79 0.46 -6.02 7.62
C ALA A 79 1.35 -7.16 7.07
N ALA A 80 2.62 -7.21 7.47
CA ALA A 80 3.54 -8.28 7.09
C ALA A 80 3.09 -9.66 7.61
N THR A 81 2.65 -9.75 8.87
CA THR A 81 2.13 -10.98 9.46
C THR A 81 0.83 -11.44 8.78
N VAL A 82 -0.09 -10.52 8.50
CA VAL A 82 -1.35 -10.83 7.80
C VAL A 82 -1.07 -11.33 6.38
N ASN A 83 -0.14 -10.68 5.66
CA ASN A 83 0.26 -11.14 4.32
C ASN A 83 0.86 -12.55 4.35
N ALA A 84 1.73 -12.84 5.33
CA ALA A 84 2.30 -14.18 5.50
C ALA A 84 1.22 -15.24 5.81
N ALA A 85 0.27 -14.92 6.69
CA ALA A 85 -0.84 -15.81 7.00
C ALA A 85 -1.73 -16.11 5.77
N ALA A 86 -2.03 -15.08 4.96
CA ALA A 86 -2.79 -15.25 3.72
C ALA A 86 -2.08 -16.21 2.75
N VAL A 87 -0.78 -16.01 2.51
CA VAL A 87 0.02 -16.89 1.64
C VAL A 87 0.05 -18.33 2.17
N ALA A 88 0.20 -18.51 3.49
CA ALA A 88 0.22 -19.85 4.10
C ALA A 88 -1.11 -20.59 3.91
N LEU A 89 -2.24 -19.89 4.03
CA LEU A 89 -3.57 -20.46 3.82
C LEU A 89 -3.81 -20.80 2.34
N GLU A 90 -3.46 -19.90 1.42
CA GLU A 90 -3.57 -20.14 -0.03
C GLU A 90 -2.77 -21.37 -0.47
N MET A 91 -1.58 -21.58 0.10
CA MET A 91 -0.76 -22.76 -0.17
C MET A 91 -1.36 -24.04 0.39
N ALA A 92 -2.03 -23.99 1.54
CA ALA A 92 -2.65 -25.16 2.16
C ALA A 92 -3.91 -25.64 1.43
N GLU A 93 -4.57 -24.76 0.68
CA GLU A 93 -5.77 -25.07 -0.12
C GLU A 93 -5.44 -25.63 -1.51
N GLN A 94 -4.17 -25.59 -1.94
CA GLN A 94 -3.76 -26.20 -3.21
C GLN A 94 -3.96 -27.72 -3.14
N PRO A 95 -4.76 -28.33 -4.04
CA PRO A 95 -4.86 -29.77 -4.10
C PRO A 95 -3.47 -30.35 -4.36
N THR A 96 -3.06 -31.33 -3.56
CA THR A 96 -1.83 -32.10 -3.77
C THR A 96 -1.98 -32.92 -5.04
N GLU A 97 -1.77 -32.32 -6.20
CA GLU A 97 -1.62 -33.06 -7.45
C GLU A 97 -0.20 -33.66 -7.45
N VAL A 98 -0.06 -34.77 -6.72
CA VAL A 98 1.12 -35.63 -6.80
C VAL A 98 1.10 -36.28 -8.18
N THR A 99 1.79 -35.68 -9.13
CA THR A 99 2.14 -36.35 -10.39
C THR A 99 3.40 -37.18 -10.13
N VAL A 100 3.22 -38.50 -10.06
CA VAL A 100 4.28 -39.51 -10.21
C VAL A 100 4.58 -39.68 -11.70
#